data_AF-A0A3D3KEW4-F1
#
_entry.id   AF-A0A3D3KEW4-F1
#
_cell.length_a   1.000
_cell.length_b   1.000
_cell.length_c   1.000
_cell.angle_alpha   90.00
_cell.angle_beta   90.00
_cell.angle_gamma   90.00
#
_symmetry.space_group_name_H-M   'P 1'
#
loop_
_entity.id
_entity.type
_entity.pdbx_description
1 polymer ?
#
loop_
_entity_poly.entity_id
_entity_poly.type
_entity_poly.pdbx_seq_one_letter_code
_entity_poly.pdbx_strand_id
1 'polypeptide(L)'
;MTTPTMTAMNIELDQDGHLCDHTLWTPDIAQQLANTLDVDLGTEHIQILQQVRAFFAKFNHAPATRPLIKWLQKTLPEQDINNQKLQQLFNTGLVARHVNRLAGLPKPPNCL
;
A
#
# COMPACT_ATOMS: atom_id res chain seq x y z
N MET A 1 18.42 -25.16 -5.56
CA MET A 1 17.27 -25.67 -4.78
C MET A 1 17.04 -24.70 -3.64
N THR A 2 16.06 -23.81 -3.78
CA THR A 2 15.55 -22.97 -2.68
C THR A 2 14.12 -22.60 -3.05
N THR A 3 13.20 -23.51 -2.74
CA THR A 3 11.76 -23.24 -2.70
C THR A 3 11.49 -22.21 -1.60
N PRO A 4 10.94 -21.02 -1.89
CA PRO A 4 10.35 -20.23 -0.83
C PRO A 4 9.08 -20.96 -0.38
N THR A 5 9.09 -21.40 0.87
CA THR A 5 7.90 -21.85 1.59
C THR A 5 6.87 -20.73 1.55
N MET A 6 5.92 -20.80 0.62
CA MET A 6 4.73 -19.97 0.63
C MET A 6 3.85 -20.44 1.78
N THR A 7 4.08 -19.88 2.97
CA THR A 7 3.14 -20.00 4.09
C THR A 7 1.78 -19.55 3.60
N ALA A 8 0.91 -20.53 3.35
CA ALA A 8 -0.49 -20.36 3.01
C ALA A 8 -1.20 -19.69 4.20
N MET A 9 -1.06 -18.38 4.31
CA MET A 9 -1.98 -17.57 5.08
C MET A 9 -3.28 -17.58 4.28
N ASN A 10 -4.31 -18.23 4.81
CA ASN A 10 -5.66 -18.30 4.24
C ASN A 10 -6.29 -16.90 4.28
N ILE A 11 -5.82 -16.01 3.41
CA ILE A 11 -6.28 -14.63 3.32
C ILE A 11 -7.48 -14.57 2.39
N GLU A 12 -8.61 -14.19 2.96
CA GLU A 12 -9.83 -13.94 2.21
C GLU A 12 -9.73 -12.56 1.56
N LEU A 13 -9.69 -12.57 0.22
CA LEU A 13 -9.80 -11.37 -0.60
C LEU A 13 -11.27 -11.24 -1.04
N ASP A 14 -11.80 -10.02 -0.95
CA ASP A 14 -13.09 -9.69 -1.52
C ASP A 14 -13.06 -9.72 -3.06
N GLN A 15 -14.22 -9.73 -3.70
CA GLN A 15 -14.38 -9.70 -5.16
C GLN A 15 -13.67 -8.51 -5.84
N ASP A 16 -13.49 -7.41 -5.11
CA ASP A 16 -12.74 -6.25 -5.58
C ASP A 16 -11.22 -6.37 -5.32
N GLY A 17 -10.72 -7.55 -4.90
CA GLY A 17 -9.33 -7.76 -4.52
C GLY A 17 -8.93 -6.91 -3.32
N HIS A 18 -9.78 -6.82 -2.30
CA HIS A 18 -9.46 -6.13 -1.05
C HIS A 18 -9.31 -7.14 0.07
N LEU A 19 -8.36 -6.92 0.97
CA LEU A 19 -8.16 -7.79 2.11
C LEU A 19 -9.35 -7.65 3.08
N CYS A 20 -10.06 -8.75 3.38
CA CYS A 20 -11.14 -8.72 4.36
C CYS A 20 -10.62 -8.33 5.74
N ASP A 21 -9.43 -8.82 6.11
CA ASP A 21 -8.78 -8.51 7.38
C ASP A 21 -7.47 -7.73 7.15
N HIS A 22 -7.50 -6.43 7.39
CA HIS A 22 -6.34 -5.55 7.19
C HIS A 22 -5.15 -5.87 8.11
N THR A 23 -5.35 -6.67 9.18
CA THR A 23 -4.27 -7.07 10.09
C THR A 23 -3.40 -8.17 9.48
N LEU A 24 -3.99 -9.00 8.61
CA LEU A 24 -3.30 -10.07 7.87
C LEU A 24 -2.45 -9.56 6.70
N TRP A 25 -2.45 -8.26 6.44
CA TRP A 25 -1.70 -7.70 5.33
C TRP A 25 -0.20 -7.99 5.47
N THR A 26 0.38 -8.44 4.35
CA THR A 26 1.81 -8.70 4.16
C THR A 26 2.25 -8.09 2.83
N PRO A 27 3.56 -7.84 2.65
CA PRO A 27 4.10 -7.38 1.37
C PRO A 27 3.75 -8.32 0.20
N ASP A 28 3.65 -9.64 0.46
CA ASP A 28 3.27 -10.63 -0.55
C ASP A 28 1.83 -10.40 -1.06
N ILE A 29 0.89 -10.12 -0.15
CA ILE A 29 -0.49 -9.80 -0.50
C ILE A 29 -0.54 -8.49 -1.29
N ALA A 30 0.21 -7.47 -0.86
CA ALA A 30 0.29 -6.23 -1.62
C ALA A 30 0.77 -6.47 -3.06
N GLN A 31 1.77 -7.35 -3.25
CA GLN A 31 2.25 -7.75 -4.57
C GLN A 31 1.17 -8.44 -5.39
N GLN A 32 0.40 -9.37 -4.79
CA GLN A 32 -0.74 -10.00 -5.45
C GLN A 32 -1.76 -8.95 -5.93
N LEU A 33 -2.08 -7.98 -5.07
CA LEU A 33 -3.00 -6.89 -5.42
C LEU A 33 -2.47 -6.00 -6.54
N ALA A 34 -1.17 -5.66 -6.50
CA ALA A 34 -0.55 -4.85 -7.53
C ALA A 34 -0.45 -5.58 -8.87
N ASN A 35 -0.25 -6.90 -8.85
CA ASN A 35 -0.27 -7.74 -10.05
C ASN A 35 -1.64 -7.66 -10.76
N THR A 36 -2.75 -7.62 -10.02
CA THR A 36 -4.08 -7.39 -10.63
C THR A 36 -4.25 -6.03 -11.31
N LEU A 37 -3.37 -5.08 -10.99
CA LEU A 37 -3.36 -3.72 -11.53
C LEU A 37 -2.25 -3.51 -12.56
N ASP A 38 -1.51 -4.57 -12.93
CA ASP A 38 -0.31 -4.50 -13.77
C ASP A 38 0.76 -3.53 -13.20
N VAL A 39 0.86 -3.49 -11.86
CA VAL A 39 1.84 -2.66 -11.14
C VAL A 39 2.85 -3.58 -10.45
N ASP A 40 4.13 -3.33 -10.67
CA ASP A 40 5.20 -4.01 -9.95
C ASP A 40 5.54 -3.27 -8.66
N LEU A 41 5.39 -3.93 -7.51
CA LEU A 41 5.83 -3.37 -6.23
C LEU A 41 7.28 -3.73 -5.97
N GLY A 42 8.16 -2.77 -6.18
CA GLY A 42 9.52 -2.85 -5.70
C GLY A 42 9.63 -2.63 -4.18
N THR A 43 10.86 -2.67 -3.69
CA THR A 43 11.19 -2.38 -2.29
C THR A 43 10.68 -1.00 -1.86
N GLU A 44 10.82 0.01 -2.73
CA GLU A 44 10.33 1.38 -2.46
C GLU A 44 8.82 1.41 -2.23
N HIS A 45 8.05 0.71 -3.06
CA HIS A 45 6.59 0.64 -2.92
C HIS A 45 6.19 -0.02 -1.62
N ILE A 46 6.84 -1.14 -1.26
CA ILE A 46 6.57 -1.84 0.00
C ILE A 46 6.86 -0.93 1.19
N GLN A 47 7.97 -0.18 1.17
CA GLN A 47 8.27 0.79 2.22
C GLN A 47 7.19 1.86 2.31
N ILE A 48 6.75 2.41 1.18
CA ILE A 48 5.67 3.40 1.14
C ILE A 48 4.38 2.84 1.75
N LEU A 49 3.99 1.62 1.39
CA LEU A 49 2.80 0.94 1.90
C LEU A 49 2.87 0.72 3.42
N GLN A 50 4.02 0.29 3.92
CA GLN A 50 4.26 0.17 5.37
C GLN A 50 4.11 1.51 6.08
N GLN A 51 4.65 2.59 5.49
CA GLN A 51 4.50 3.94 6.04
C GLN A 51 3.05 4.41 6.04
N VAL A 52 2.26 4.07 5.02
CA VAL A 52 0.82 4.36 4.97
C VAL A 52 0.07 3.62 6.06
N ARG A 53 0.37 2.33 6.28
CA ARG A 53 -0.21 1.57 7.40
C ARG A 53 0.17 2.17 8.75
N ALA A 54 1.42 2.61 8.92
CA ALA A 54 1.87 3.28 10.13
C ALA A 54 1.14 4.63 10.34
N PHE A 55 0.91 5.38 9.27
CA PHE A 55 0.10 6.59 9.31
C PHE A 55 -1.35 6.27 9.71
N PHE A 56 -1.97 5.27 9.08
CA PHE A 56 -3.32 4.84 9.43
C PHE A 56 -3.42 4.36 10.88
N ALA A 57 -2.47 3.56 11.36
CA ALA A 57 -2.44 3.11 12.75
C ALA A 57 -2.30 4.28 13.74
N LYS A 58 -1.60 5.35 13.35
CA LYS A 58 -1.37 6.52 14.19
C LYS A 58 -2.54 7.51 14.20
N PHE A 59 -3.18 7.72 13.05
CA PHE A 59 -4.20 8.75 12.88
C PHE A 59 -5.61 8.20 12.63
N ASN A 60 -5.75 6.87 12.57
CA ASN A 60 -6.97 6.12 12.28
C ASN A 60 -7.73 6.61 11.03
N HIS A 61 -6.99 7.19 10.07
CA HIS A 61 -7.53 7.68 8.80
C HIS A 61 -6.54 7.44 7.66
N ALA A 62 -7.09 7.21 6.46
CA ALA A 62 -6.30 6.98 5.26
C ALA A 62 -5.71 8.32 4.78
N PRO A 63 -4.39 8.40 4.49
CA PRO A 63 -3.79 9.63 4.01
C PRO A 63 -4.24 9.95 2.58
N ALA A 64 -4.47 11.23 2.31
CA ALA A 64 -4.54 11.75 0.95
C ALA A 64 -3.13 11.97 0.36
N THR A 65 -3.01 12.28 -0.92
CA THR A 65 -1.71 12.39 -1.62
C THR A 65 -0.77 13.41 -0.97
N ARG A 66 -1.26 14.59 -0.58
CA ARG A 66 -0.44 15.64 0.08
C ARG A 66 0.06 15.21 1.47
N PRO A 67 -0.79 14.72 2.41
CA PRO A 67 -0.34 14.14 3.67
C PRO A 67 0.63 12.97 3.49
N LEU A 68 0.38 12.10 2.52
CA LEU A 68 1.21 10.95 2.22
C LEU A 68 2.63 11.37 1.85
N ILE A 69 2.79 12.30 0.89
CA ILE A 69 4.11 12.80 0.49
C ILE A 69 4.84 13.40 1.69
N LYS A 70 4.18 14.25 2.46
CA LYS A 70 4.79 14.85 3.67
C LYS A 70 5.21 13.80 4.69
N TRP A 71 4.41 12.77 4.87
CA TRP A 71 4.74 11.67 5.78
C TRP A 71 5.95 10.89 5.29
N LEU A 72 5.97 10.51 4.01
CA LEU A 72 7.08 9.79 3.39
C LEU A 72 8.38 10.60 3.39
N GLN A 73 8.32 11.91 3.11
CA GLN A 73 9.50 12.78 3.21
C GLN A 73 10.04 12.86 4.65
N LYS A 74 9.16 12.74 5.65
CA LYS A 74 9.54 12.75 7.06
C LYS A 74 10.10 11.42 7.54
N THR A 75 9.56 10.30 7.05
CA THR A 75 9.95 8.95 7.49
C THR A 75 11.05 8.32 6.63
N LEU A 76 11.11 8.67 5.35
CA LEU A 76 12.06 8.21 4.35
C LEU A 76 12.72 9.41 3.64
N PRO A 77 13.45 10.28 4.37
CA PRO A 77 14.08 11.46 3.77
C PRO A 77 15.13 11.09 2.72
N GLU A 78 15.79 9.94 2.87
CA GLU A 78 16.81 9.44 1.94
C GLU A 78 16.25 9.08 0.55
N GLN A 79 14.95 8.78 0.46
CA GLN A 79 14.33 8.36 -0.79
C GLN A 79 13.85 9.54 -1.65
N ASP A 80 13.95 10.77 -1.15
CA ASP A 80 13.49 12.02 -1.76
C ASP A 80 12.14 11.86 -2.46
N ILE A 81 11.17 11.28 -1.72
CA ILE A 81 9.86 10.98 -2.28
C ILE A 81 9.12 12.28 -2.55
N ASN A 82 8.75 12.51 -3.81
CA ASN A 82 7.94 13.64 -4.24
C ASN A 82 6.71 13.15 -5.03
N ASN A 83 5.79 14.07 -5.34
CA ASN A 83 4.56 13.73 -6.06
C ASN A 83 4.86 13.05 -7.41
N GLN A 84 5.86 13.53 -8.14
CA GLN A 84 6.22 12.98 -9.45
C GLN A 84 6.74 11.54 -9.33
N LYS A 85 7.65 11.28 -8.39
CA LYS A 85 8.22 9.97 -8.11
C LYS A 85 7.14 8.98 -7.70
N LEU A 86 6.18 9.39 -6.87
CA LEU A 86 5.04 8.55 -6.52
C LEU A 86 4.15 8.23 -7.72
N GLN A 87 3.86 9.22 -8.57
CA GLN A 87 3.07 8.98 -9.78
C GLN A 87 3.78 8.02 -10.74
N GLN A 88 5.11 8.10 -10.84
CA GLN A 88 5.92 7.16 -11.62
C GLN A 88 5.96 5.77 -11.00
N LEU A 89 6.18 5.66 -9.69
CA LEU A 89 6.24 4.39 -8.97
C LEU A 89 4.93 3.60 -9.11
N PHE A 90 3.79 4.23 -8.85
CA PHE A 90 2.48 3.56 -8.91
C PHE A 90 1.82 3.66 -10.28
N ASN A 91 2.52 4.21 -11.28
CA ASN A 91 2.03 4.49 -12.63
C ASN A 91 0.59 5.06 -12.67
N THR A 92 0.27 5.92 -11.70
CA THR A 92 -1.10 6.38 -11.46
C THR A 92 -1.14 7.82 -10.97
N GLY A 93 -2.10 8.60 -11.46
CA GLY A 93 -2.37 9.94 -10.94
C GLY A 93 -2.99 9.92 -9.53
N LEU A 94 -3.59 8.80 -9.12
CA LEU A 94 -4.32 8.66 -7.85
C LEU A 94 -3.54 7.78 -6.86
N VAL A 95 -2.32 8.21 -6.53
CA VAL A 95 -1.39 7.47 -5.66
C VAL A 95 -2.05 7.10 -4.34
N ALA A 96 -2.68 8.04 -3.63
CA ALA A 96 -3.31 7.74 -2.34
C ALA A 96 -4.36 6.62 -2.45
N ARG A 97 -5.20 6.64 -3.48
CA ARG A 97 -6.23 5.61 -3.69
C ARG A 97 -5.60 4.24 -3.95
N HIS A 98 -4.59 4.17 -4.81
CA HIS A 98 -3.88 2.93 -5.10
C HIS A 98 -3.14 2.41 -3.87
N VAL A 99 -2.36 3.26 -3.21
CA VAL A 99 -1.58 2.89 -2.03
C VAL A 99 -2.48 2.44 -0.89
N ASN A 100 -3.62 3.10 -0.65
CA ASN A 100 -4.57 2.67 0.38
C ASN A 100 -5.16 1.29 0.07
N ARG A 101 -5.51 1.03 -1.19
CA ARG A 101 -5.99 -0.28 -1.66
C ARG A 101 -4.91 -1.35 -1.49
N LEU A 102 -3.71 -1.08 -1.99
CA LEU A 102 -2.56 -1.98 -1.90
C LEU A 102 -2.11 -2.21 -0.46
N ALA A 103 -2.28 -1.23 0.43
CA ALA A 103 -1.98 -1.33 1.86
C ALA A 103 -3.02 -2.16 2.65
N GLY A 104 -4.05 -2.67 1.94
CA GLY A 104 -5.13 -3.44 2.54
C GLY A 104 -5.93 -2.64 3.56
N LEU A 105 -5.95 -1.31 3.47
CA LEU A 105 -6.72 -0.49 4.40
C LEU A 105 -8.21 -0.70 4.15
N PRO A 106 -9.02 -0.88 5.21
CA PRO A 106 -10.45 -1.07 5.05
C PRO A 106 -11.06 0.14 4.35
N LYS A 107 -12.09 -0.10 3.51
CA LYS A 107 -12.88 0.99 2.93
C LYS A 107 -13.28 1.93 4.08
N PRO A 108 -12.95 3.24 4.00
CA PRO A 108 -13.35 4.16 5.04
C PRO A 108 -14.88 4.05 5.18
N PRO A 109 -15.42 3.90 6.41
CA PRO A 109 -16.87 3.81 6.63
C PRO A 109 -17.63 5.07 6.18
N ASN A 110 -16.91 6.11 5.72
CA ASN A 110 -17.48 7.39 5.35
C ASN A 110 -16.81 7.92 4.07
N CYS A 111 -17.05 7.26 2.94
CA CYS A 111 -16.85 7.87 1.63
C CYS A 111 -18.18 8.54 1.25
N LEU A 112 -18.35 9.81 1.62
CA LEU A 112 -19.40 10.71 1.13
C LEU A 112 -18.81 11.58 0.01
#